data_AF-A0A1F9BUY7-F1
#
_entry.id   AF-A0A1F9BUY7-F1
#
_cell.length_a   1.000
_cell.length_b   1.000
_cell.length_c   1.000
_cell.angle_alpha   90.00
_cell.angle_beta   90.00
_cell.angle_gamma   90.00
#
_symmetry.space_group_name_H-M   'P 1'
#
loop_
_entity.id
_entity.type
_entity.pdbx_description
1 polymer ?
#
loop_
_entity_poly.entity_id
_entity_poly.type
_entity_poly.pdbx_seq_one_letter_code
_entity_poly.pdbx_strand_id
1 'polypeptide(L)'
;AYLEACIEEANGDAAFIAKALGDIARAKGMSQVARDAGLSRESLYKALSGERSPGFDTILKVIDALGLRLHAGTTPGSNLRKEPKRLPKKALHRMTYSHR
;
A
#
# COMPACT_ATOMS: atom_id res chain seq x y z
N ALA A 1 -5.94 9.73 2.13
CA ALA A 1 -5.49 11.14 2.17
C ALA A 1 -4.18 11.32 2.93
N TYR A 2 -4.12 11.69 4.23
CA TYR A 2 -2.82 12.01 4.88
C TYR A 2 -1.81 10.84 4.92
N LEU A 3 -2.18 9.71 5.56
CA LEU A 3 -1.26 8.57 5.68
C LEU A 3 -0.88 7.98 4.32
N GLU A 4 -1.82 7.98 3.38
CA GLU A 4 -1.62 7.49 2.02
C GLU A 4 -0.59 8.33 1.27
N ALA A 5 -0.70 9.67 1.31
CA ALA A 5 0.32 10.57 0.77
C ALA A 5 1.68 10.33 1.44
N CYS A 6 1.71 10.13 2.76
CA CYS A 6 2.96 9.81 3.45
C CYS A 6 3.58 8.48 2.99
N ILE A 7 2.76 7.46 2.69
CA ILE A 7 3.25 6.17 2.19
C ILE A 7 3.80 6.31 0.76
N GLU A 8 3.15 7.11 -0.09
CA GLU A 8 3.63 7.41 -1.44
C GLU A 8 4.95 8.19 -1.41
N GLU A 9 5.05 9.21 -0.55
CA GLU A 9 6.25 10.05 -0.42
C GLU A 9 7.41 9.33 0.28
N ALA A 10 7.12 8.37 1.16
CA ALA A 10 8.14 7.67 1.94
C ALA A 10 9.19 6.98 1.06
N ASN A 11 8.84 6.55 -0.16
CA ASN A 11 9.76 5.82 -1.07
C ASN A 11 10.50 4.65 -0.37
N GLY A 12 9.81 3.94 0.53
CA GLY A 12 10.37 2.84 1.31
C GLY A 12 10.97 3.21 2.67
N ASP A 13 10.95 4.48 3.08
CA ASP A 13 11.39 4.91 4.40
C ASP A 13 10.34 4.57 5.48
N ALA A 14 10.61 3.48 6.20
CA ALA A 14 9.77 3.02 7.29
C ALA A 14 9.74 3.99 8.48
N ALA A 15 10.80 4.75 8.74
CA ALA A 15 10.84 5.72 9.83
C ALA A 15 9.93 6.91 9.53
N PHE A 16 9.87 7.34 8.26
CA PHE A 16 8.91 8.35 7.81
C PHE A 16 7.46 7.91 8.00
N ILE A 17 7.12 6.69 7.59
CA ILE A 17 5.78 6.11 7.80
C ILE A 17 5.45 6.02 9.29
N ALA A 18 6.42 5.61 10.12
CA ALA A 18 6.25 5.52 11.56
C ALA A 18 5.95 6.90 12.18
N LYS A 19 6.63 7.95 11.72
CA LYS A 19 6.36 9.32 12.15
C LYS A 19 4.94 9.75 11.79
N ALA A 20 4.48 9.48 10.57
CA ALA A 20 3.11 9.80 10.14
C ALA A 20 2.06 9.09 11.00
N LEU A 21 2.29 7.81 11.33
CA LEU A 21 1.45 7.08 12.29
C LEU A 21 1.51 7.69 13.69
N GLY A 22 2.67 8.19 14.14
CA GLY A 22 2.83 8.92 15.38
C GLY A 22 2.01 10.21 15.43
N ASP A 23 1.93 10.94 14.32
CA ASP A 23 1.14 12.15 14.20
C ASP A 23 -0.37 11.85 14.31
N ILE A 24 -0.85 10.76 13.70
CA ILE A 24 -2.23 10.28 13.84
C ILE A 24 -2.50 9.79 15.27
N ALA A 25 -1.59 9.01 15.85
CA ALA A 25 -1.72 8.50 17.21
C ALA A 25 -1.77 9.61 18.26
N ARG A 26 -1.02 10.71 18.06
CA ARG A 26 -1.10 11.90 18.91
C ARG A 26 -2.46 12.57 18.85
N ALA A 27 -3.06 12.64 17.67
CA ALA A 27 -4.40 13.21 17.49
C ALA A 27 -5.50 12.35 18.15
N LYS A 28 -5.37 11.02 18.12
CA LYS A 28 -6.30 10.07 18.77
C LYS A 28 -6.08 9.96 20.28
N GLY A 29 -4.86 10.17 20.75
CA GLY A 29 -4.46 10.07 22.15
C GLY A 29 -3.50 8.91 22.40
N MET A 30 -2.23 9.24 22.65
CA MET A 30 -1.13 8.25 22.78
C MET A 30 -1.38 7.19 23.86
N SER A 31 -1.97 7.57 24.99
CA SER A 31 -2.25 6.63 26.09
C SER A 31 -3.28 5.56 25.70
N GLN A 32 -4.28 5.94 24.90
CA GLN A 32 -5.28 4.99 24.41
C GLN A 32 -4.67 4.06 23.38
N VAL A 33 -3.95 4.62 22.39
CA VAL A 33 -3.29 3.84 21.33
C VAL A 33 -2.29 2.84 21.90
N ALA A 34 -1.49 3.23 22.90
CA ALA A 34 -0.55 2.31 23.54
C ALA A 34 -1.25 1.11 24.18
N ARG A 35 -2.35 1.34 24.90
CA ARG A 35 -3.15 0.27 25.52
C ARG A 35 -3.74 -0.66 24.47
N ASP A 36 -4.37 -0.10 23.44
CA ASP A 36 -5.03 -0.88 22.40
C ASP A 36 -4.04 -1.68 21.56
N ALA A 37 -2.85 -1.12 21.31
CA ALA A 37 -1.77 -1.81 20.61
C ALA A 37 -1.03 -2.86 21.48
N GLY A 38 -1.33 -2.93 22.78
CA GLY A 38 -0.60 -3.79 23.73
C GLY A 38 0.88 -3.40 23.88
N LEU A 39 1.19 -2.11 23.74
CA LEU A 39 2.55 -1.57 23.83
C LEU A 39 2.69 -0.67 25.06
N SER A 40 3.91 -0.63 25.63
CA SER A 40 4.20 0.41 26.61
C SER A 40 4.19 1.79 25.93
N ARG A 41 3.84 2.84 26.66
CA ARG A 41 3.89 4.22 26.15
C ARG A 41 5.28 4.56 25.63
N GLU A 42 6.32 4.20 26.37
CA GLU A 42 7.71 4.42 25.98
C GLU A 42 8.07 3.71 24.67
N SER A 43 7.69 2.44 24.54
CA SER A 43 7.90 1.66 23.31
C SER A 43 7.16 2.28 22.13
N LEU A 44 5.92 2.73 22.33
CA LEU A 44 5.14 3.41 21.30
C LEU A 44 5.80 4.72 20.85
N TYR A 45 6.24 5.56 21.80
CA TYR A 45 6.95 6.80 21.49
C TYR A 45 8.24 6.55 20.71
N LYS A 46 9.05 5.57 21.12
CA LYS A 46 10.29 5.21 20.41
C LYS A 46 10.02 4.62 19.03
N ALA A 47 8.95 3.84 18.88
CA ALA A 47 8.59 3.23 17.60
C ALA A 47 8.07 4.24 16.59
N LEU A 48 7.36 5.27 17.05
CA LEU A 48 6.71 6.29 16.21
C LEU A 48 7.42 7.65 16.21
N SER A 49 8.65 7.72 16.73
CA SER A 49 9.41 8.98 16.78
C SER A 49 9.96 9.42 15.42
N GLY A 50 10.12 8.49 14.48
CA GLY A 50 10.80 8.71 13.21
C GLY A 50 12.33 8.67 13.31
N GLU A 51 12.90 8.40 14.48
CA GLU A 51 14.36 8.26 14.67
C GLU A 51 14.87 6.85 14.30
N ARG A 52 13.97 5.86 14.32
CA ARG A 52 14.29 4.47 14.03
C ARG A 52 13.17 3.83 13.23
N SER A 53 13.54 2.80 12.47
CA SER A 53 12.56 1.92 11.82
C SER A 53 11.91 1.01 12.88
N PRO A 54 10.58 1.05 13.06
CA PRO A 54 9.88 0.09 13.89
C PRO A 54 9.79 -1.28 13.21
N GLY A 55 9.62 -2.33 14.02
CA GLY A 55 9.29 -3.65 13.50
C GLY A 55 7.94 -3.63 12.78
N PHE A 56 7.80 -4.46 11.74
CA PHE A 56 6.54 -4.54 10.99
C PHE A 56 5.37 -5.02 11.88
N ASP A 57 5.64 -5.89 12.85
CA ASP A 57 4.65 -6.32 13.85
C ASP A 57 4.12 -5.14 14.67
N THR A 58 4.99 -4.17 14.99
CA THR A 58 4.63 -2.96 15.73
C THR A 58 3.75 -2.05 14.87
N ILE A 59 4.08 -1.90 13.58
CA ILE A 59 3.25 -1.14 12.64
C ILE A 59 1.85 -1.73 12.55
N LEU A 60 1.71 -3.05 12.40
CA LEU A 60 0.41 -3.71 12.31
C LEU A 60 -0.44 -3.50 13.58
N LYS A 61 0.16 -3.64 14.76
CA LYS A 61 -0.51 -3.37 16.05
C LYS A 61 -0.99 -1.92 16.14
N VAL A 62 -0.18 -0.97 15.72
CA VAL A 62 -0.54 0.46 15.74
C VAL A 62 -1.65 0.76 14.73
N ILE A 63 -1.57 0.22 13.51
CA ILE A 63 -2.63 0.35 12.50
C ILE A 63 -3.97 -0.15 13.05
N ASP A 64 -4.00 -1.32 13.67
CA ASP A 64 -5.20 -1.90 14.28
C ASP A 64 -5.73 -1.03 15.44
N ALA A 65 -4.85 -0.62 16.36
CA ALA A 65 -5.20 0.28 17.47
C ALA A 65 -5.72 1.65 17.01
N LEU A 66 -5.29 2.13 15.85
CA LEU A 66 -5.79 3.35 15.23
C LEU A 66 -7.16 3.14 14.55
N GLY A 67 -7.60 1.89 14.35
CA GLY A 67 -8.83 1.54 13.63
C GLY A 67 -8.65 1.60 12.11
N LEU A 68 -7.40 1.48 11.65
CA LEU A 68 -7.03 1.48 10.23
C LEU A 68 -6.96 0.04 9.72
N ARG A 69 -7.11 -0.15 8.41
CA ARG A 69 -6.84 -1.42 7.74
C ARG A 69 -5.75 -1.28 6.70
N LEU A 70 -4.79 -2.20 6.75
CA LEU A 70 -3.77 -2.33 5.71
C LEU A 70 -4.32 -3.21 4.58
N HIS A 71 -4.23 -2.72 3.35
CA HIS A 71 -4.61 -3.46 2.15
C HIS A 71 -3.40 -3.54 1.21
N ALA A 72 -3.13 -4.75 0.71
CA ALA A 72 -2.15 -4.96 -0.34
C ALA A 72 -2.84 -4.86 -1.71
N GLY A 73 -2.27 -4.05 -2.60
CA GLY A 73 -2.64 -3.99 -4.01
C GLY A 73 -1.45 -4.36 -4.87
N THR A 74 -1.71 -4.95 -6.03
CA THR A 74 -0.65 -5.11 -7.04
C THR A 74 -0.43 -3.76 -7.71
N THR A 75 0.76 -3.20 -7.60
CA THR A 75 1.16 -2.14 -8.52
C THR A 75 1.26 -2.77 -9.92
N PRO A 76 0.56 -2.25 -10.95
CA PRO A 76 0.70 -2.78 -12.30
C PRO A 76 2.17 -2.66 -12.73
N GLY A 77 2.89 -3.77 -12.71
CA GLY A 77 4.22 -3.83 -13.31
C GLY A 77 4.10 -3.58 -14.80
N SER A 78 4.75 -2.52 -15.28
CA SER A 78 5.20 -2.29 -16.67
C SER A 78 4.85 -3.41 -17.67
N ASN A 79 3.62 -3.38 -18.20
CA ASN A 79 3.15 -4.31 -19.23
C ASN A 79 3.84 -4.02 -20.58
N LEU A 80 5.09 -4.48 -20.75
CA LEU A 80 5.79 -4.57 -22.04
C LEU A 80 5.46 -5.84 -22.82
N ARG A 81 4.42 -6.59 -22.45
CA ARG A 81 3.79 -7.59 -23.33
C ARG A 81 2.38 -7.12 -23.71
N LYS A 82 2.29 -6.19 -24.66
CA LYS A 82 1.12 -6.18 -25.54
C LYS A 82 1.21 -7.46 -26.35
N GLU A 83 0.32 -8.42 -26.08
CA GLU A 83 0.12 -9.56 -26.97
C GLU A 83 -0.09 -9.06 -28.42
N PRO A 84 0.42 -9.76 -29.44
CA PRO A 84 0.21 -9.36 -30.81
C PRO A 84 -1.31 -9.36 -31.08
N LYS A 85 -1.81 -8.20 -31.53
CA LYS A 85 -3.19 -7.95 -31.93
C LYS A 85 -3.60 -9.04 -32.93
N ARG A 86 -4.24 -10.13 -32.46
CA ARG A 86 -4.73 -11.20 -33.34
C ARG A 86 -5.70 -10.58 -34.33
N LEU A 87 -5.30 -10.54 -35.61
CA LEU A 87 -6.18 -10.15 -36.72
C LEU A 87 -7.47 -10.99 -36.65
N PRO A 88 -8.66 -10.36 -36.78
CA PRO A 88 -9.90 -11.11 -36.77
C PRO A 88 -9.92 -12.09 -37.95
N LYS A 89 -10.28 -13.36 -37.69
CA LYS A 89 -10.34 -14.48 -38.65
C LYS A 89 -11.34 -14.29 -39.82
N LYS A 90 -11.87 -13.08 -40.04
CA LYS A 90 -12.84 -12.79 -41.11
C LYS A 90 -12.20 -12.49 -42.47
N ALA A 91 -10.88 -12.54 -42.59
CA ALA A 91 -10.18 -12.32 -43.86
C ALA A 91 -9.92 -13.60 -44.69
N LEU A 92 -10.40 -14.77 -44.26
CA LEU A 92 -10.25 -16.02 -45.02
C LEU A 92 -11.60 -16.59 -45.45
N HIS A 93 -12.40 -15.76 -46.09
CA HIS A 93 -13.53 -16.21 -46.91
C HIS A 93 -13.73 -15.27 -48.10
N ARG A 94 -12.69 -15.07 -48.92
CA ARG A 94 -12.94 -14.90 -50.36
C ARG A 94 -13.18 -16.30 -50.91
N MET A 95 -14.44 -16.69 -50.78
CA MET A 95 -15.06 -17.72 -51.60
C MET A 95 -14.65 -17.46 -53.06
N THR A 96 -14.02 -18.47 -53.63
CA THR A 96 -13.99 -18.71 -55.06
C THR A 96 -15.42 -18.71 -55.58
N TYR A 97 -15.77 -17.76 -56.45
CA TYR A 97 -16.91 -17.90 -57.33
C TYR A 97 -16.43 -17.74 -58.77
N SER A 98 -16.34 -18.89 -59.40
CA SER A 98 -16.12 -19.09 -60.83
C SER A 98 -17.23 -18.39 -61.62
N HIS A 99 -16.84 -17.58 -62.58
CA HIS A 99 -17.68 -17.19 -63.72
C HIS A 99 -16.86 -17.41 -64.99
N ARG A 100 -16.86 -18.65 -65.48
CA ARG A 100 -17.29 -19.03 -66.82
C ARG A 100 -17.20 -20.53 -67.00
#